data_AF-A0A9D7EZN3-F1
#
_entry.id   AF-A0A9D7EZN3-F1
#
_cell.length_a   1.000
_cell.length_b   1.000
_cell.length_c   1.000
_cell.angle_alpha   90.00
_cell.angle_beta   90.00
_cell.angle_gamma   90.00
#
_symmetry.space_group_name_H-M   'P 1'
#
loop_
_entity.id
_entity.type
_entity.pdbx_description
1 polymer ?
#
loop_
_entity_poly.entity_id
_entity_poly.type
_entity_poly.pdbx_seq_one_letter_code
_entity_poly.pdbx_strand_id
1 'polypeptide(L)'
;MILFPGTYVKEFDGWRGVGIIFVVAAHYVPNLFMGSWIFMEMFFVMSGFLITGILMDSKNKKGYYKRFMYRRVLRVFPLYYLSLILLFFIIPNSWIDLSYYRQNQAWFWLYQENWLFSLEGLHPSKALNHFWSLAIEEQFYIVWPLFVLIFSTKSLIRFCIFLFFFSILFRNTGTQLGFLNPPFPYMASLGRMEGIVLGGIIAALVRTDKSILEKIAYPVTIISGILSFSVFCYARTMHMDYSINYQINYTLVDIFFSV
;
A
#
# COMPACT_ATOMS: atom_id res chain seq x y z
N MET A 1 11.79 -0.04 -22.65
CA MET A 1 10.87 -1.20 -22.65
C MET A 1 10.04 -1.07 -21.38
N ILE A 2 8.84 -0.47 -21.39
CA ILE A 2 7.54 -1.16 -21.31
C ILE A 2 6.45 -0.22 -21.87
N LEU A 3 5.50 -0.81 -22.62
CA LEU A 3 4.52 -0.17 -23.52
C LEU A 3 3.09 -0.18 -22.93
N PHE A 4 2.40 0.98 -23.03
CA PHE A 4 1.04 1.29 -23.52
C PHE A 4 -0.22 0.41 -23.22
N PRO A 5 -1.44 0.98 -23.36
CA PRO A 5 -2.63 0.61 -22.59
C PRO A 5 -3.35 -0.61 -23.16
N GLY A 6 -3.73 -1.54 -22.27
CA GLY A 6 -4.53 -2.72 -22.59
C GLY A 6 -3.75 -4.03 -22.68
N THR A 7 -2.42 -3.99 -22.70
CA THR A 7 -1.57 -5.18 -22.63
C THR A 7 -1.34 -5.59 -21.17
N TYR A 8 -1.77 -6.80 -20.84
CA TYR A 8 -1.41 -7.47 -19.59
C TYR A 8 0.12 -7.60 -19.52
N VAL A 9 0.75 -6.86 -18.60
CA VAL A 9 2.20 -6.85 -18.39
C VAL A 9 2.53 -8.05 -17.52
N LYS A 10 2.99 -9.14 -18.15
CA LYS A 10 3.30 -10.43 -17.48
C LYS A 10 4.36 -10.25 -16.40
N GLU A 11 5.26 -9.30 -16.59
CA GLU A 11 6.38 -8.97 -15.72
C GLU A 11 5.89 -8.52 -14.33
N PHE A 12 4.78 -7.79 -14.24
CA PHE A 12 4.23 -7.37 -12.94
C PHE A 12 3.70 -8.56 -12.15
N ASP A 13 3.04 -9.51 -12.79
CA ASP A 13 2.54 -10.69 -12.09
C ASP A 13 3.68 -11.63 -11.66
N GLY A 14 4.80 -11.65 -12.38
CA GLY A 14 6.04 -12.30 -11.95
C GLY A 14 6.62 -11.70 -10.67
N TRP A 15 6.79 -10.37 -10.62
CA TRP A 15 7.28 -9.68 -9.42
C TRP A 15 6.36 -9.82 -8.22
N ARG A 16 5.05 -9.79 -8.44
CA ARG A 16 4.06 -10.07 -7.39
C ARG A 16 4.20 -11.49 -6.83
N GLY A 17 4.36 -12.49 -7.70
CA GLY A 17 4.59 -13.87 -7.28
C GLY A 17 5.83 -14.01 -6.40
N VAL A 18 6.94 -13.38 -6.81
CA VAL A 18 8.18 -13.33 -6.00
C VAL A 18 7.90 -12.66 -4.65
N GLY A 19 7.25 -11.49 -4.64
CA GLY A 19 6.92 -10.79 -3.40
C GLY A 19 6.07 -11.63 -2.44
N ILE A 20 5.06 -12.35 -2.95
CA ILE A 20 4.23 -13.25 -2.15
C ILE A 20 5.07 -14.36 -1.52
N ILE A 21 5.95 -15.00 -2.30
CA ILE A 21 6.83 -16.06 -1.79
C ILE A 21 7.71 -15.53 -0.65
N PHE A 22 8.30 -14.35 -0.81
CA PHE A 22 9.13 -13.72 0.22
C PHE A 22 8.34 -13.39 1.49
N VAL A 23 7.13 -12.84 1.37
CA VAL A 23 6.27 -12.52 2.52
C VAL A 23 5.85 -13.80 3.25
N VAL A 24 5.44 -14.83 2.51
CA VAL A 24 5.09 -16.13 3.09
C VAL A 24 6.31 -16.75 3.77
N ALA A 25 7.47 -16.77 3.12
CA ALA A 25 8.70 -17.30 3.68
C ALA A 25 9.12 -16.56 4.97
N ALA A 26 8.91 -15.25 5.04
CA ALA A 26 9.17 -14.46 6.24
C ALA A 26 8.29 -14.81 7.44
N HIS A 27 7.09 -15.35 7.20
CA HIS A 27 6.26 -15.85 8.29
C HIS A 27 6.75 -17.19 8.86
N TYR A 28 7.45 -18.00 8.06
CA TYR A 28 7.99 -19.30 8.48
C TYR A 28 9.44 -19.23 8.99
N VAL A 29 10.28 -18.40 8.38
CA VAL A 29 11.71 -18.26 8.73
C VAL A 29 12.09 -16.78 8.88
N PRO A 30 11.58 -16.09 9.92
CA PRO A 30 11.67 -14.64 10.05
C PRO A 30 13.11 -14.10 10.10
N ASN A 31 14.05 -14.88 10.63
CA ASN A 31 15.46 -14.49 10.75
C ASN A 31 16.17 -14.39 9.39
N LEU A 32 15.73 -15.16 8.38
CA LEU A 32 16.32 -15.14 7.03
C LEU A 32 15.70 -14.09 6.12
N PHE A 33 14.45 -13.69 6.40
CA PHE A 33 13.69 -12.75 5.57
C PHE A 33 13.31 -11.47 6.35
N MET A 34 14.26 -10.98 7.15
CA MET A 34 14.18 -9.64 7.72
C MET A 34 14.12 -8.63 6.56
N GLY A 35 13.04 -7.85 6.48
CA GLY A 35 12.84 -6.90 5.38
C GLY A 35 11.74 -7.26 4.39
N SER A 36 10.98 -8.35 4.59
CA SER A 36 9.88 -8.73 3.68
C SER A 36 8.79 -7.64 3.51
N TRP A 37 8.70 -6.70 4.44
CA TRP A 37 7.83 -5.52 4.36
C TRP A 37 8.14 -4.63 3.14
N ILE A 38 9.36 -4.68 2.58
CA ILE A 38 9.77 -3.96 1.36
C ILE A 38 8.87 -4.34 0.17
N PHE A 39 8.45 -5.61 0.09
CA PHE A 39 7.56 -6.07 -0.98
C PHE A 39 6.16 -5.47 -0.86
N MET A 40 5.71 -5.12 0.35
CA MET A 40 4.43 -4.43 0.56
C MET A 40 4.42 -3.05 -0.13
N GLU A 41 5.51 -2.30 0.00
CA GLU A 41 5.67 -1.00 -0.66
C GLU A 41 5.63 -1.14 -2.19
N MET A 42 6.33 -2.16 -2.72
CA MET A 42 6.24 -2.50 -4.14
C MET A 42 4.79 -2.78 -4.58
N PHE A 43 3.99 -3.50 -3.79
CA PHE A 43 2.58 -3.74 -4.09
C PHE A 43 1.79 -2.43 -4.14
N PHE A 44 1.96 -1.52 -3.18
CA PHE A 44 1.26 -0.23 -3.17
C PHE A 44 1.60 0.63 -4.39
N VAL A 45 2.89 0.75 -4.74
CA VAL A 45 3.33 1.50 -5.93
C VAL A 45 2.74 0.89 -7.21
N MET A 46 2.82 -0.43 -7.38
CA MET A 46 2.24 -1.11 -8.53
C MET A 46 0.72 -0.94 -8.60
N SER A 47 0.03 -1.05 -7.46
CA SER A 47 -1.40 -0.83 -7.35
C SER A 47 -1.74 0.58 -7.82
N GLY A 48 -1.10 1.61 -7.25
CA GLY A 48 -1.23 3.00 -7.67
C GLY A 48 -1.08 3.23 -9.17
N PHE A 49 -0.04 2.65 -9.76
CA PHE A 49 0.23 2.73 -11.20
C PHE A 49 -0.89 2.12 -12.04
N LEU A 50 -1.29 0.88 -11.72
CA LEU A 50 -2.31 0.17 -12.48
C LEU A 50 -3.69 0.80 -12.34
N ILE A 51 -4.10 1.17 -11.13
CA ILE A 51 -5.40 1.78 -10.88
C ILE A 51 -5.51 3.10 -11.64
N THR A 52 -4.54 3.99 -11.41
CA THR A 52 -4.55 5.33 -12.02
C THR A 52 -4.51 5.22 -13.52
N GLY A 53 -3.69 4.31 -14.07
CA GLY A 53 -3.64 4.06 -15.50
C GLY A 53 -4.97 3.58 -16.08
N ILE A 54 -5.59 2.55 -15.49
CA ILE A 54 -6.90 2.02 -15.93
C ILE A 54 -7.96 3.12 -15.89
N LEU A 55 -7.95 3.95 -14.84
CA LEU A 55 -8.88 5.06 -14.67
C LEU A 55 -8.65 6.16 -15.71
N MET A 56 -7.41 6.55 -15.97
CA MET A 56 -7.11 7.52 -17.03
C MET A 56 -7.55 7.02 -18.41
N ASP A 57 -7.27 5.75 -18.72
CA ASP A 57 -7.61 5.13 -20.02
C ASP A 57 -9.12 4.90 -20.22
N SER A 58 -9.89 4.91 -19.14
CA SER A 58 -11.34 4.69 -19.16
C SER A 58 -12.17 5.94 -18.89
N LYS A 59 -11.54 7.09 -18.63
CA LYS A 59 -12.18 8.36 -18.22
C LYS A 59 -13.34 8.78 -19.14
N ASN A 60 -13.20 8.58 -20.46
CA ASN A 60 -14.21 8.95 -21.45
C ASN A 60 -15.20 7.82 -21.81
N LYS A 61 -15.14 6.66 -21.15
CA LYS A 61 -15.98 5.50 -21.46
C LYS A 61 -17.26 5.55 -20.61
N LYS A 62 -18.42 5.27 -21.22
CA LYS A 62 -19.71 5.19 -20.49
C LYS A 62 -19.61 4.23 -19.30
N GLY A 63 -20.17 4.57 -18.15
CA GLY A 63 -20.13 3.70 -16.97
C GLY A 63 -18.73 3.53 -16.37
N TYR A 64 -17.86 4.53 -16.54
CA TYR A 64 -16.50 4.63 -15.98
C TYR A 64 -16.37 4.01 -14.58
N TYR A 65 -17.08 4.58 -13.60
CA TYR A 65 -17.04 4.16 -12.20
C TYR A 65 -17.59 2.74 -12.01
N LYS A 66 -18.79 2.47 -12.56
CA LYS A 66 -19.46 1.17 -12.40
C LYS A 66 -18.64 0.01 -12.95
N ARG A 67 -18.05 0.16 -14.15
CA ARG A 67 -17.22 -0.89 -14.76
C ARG A 67 -15.91 -1.11 -14.00
N PHE A 68 -15.34 -0.04 -13.45
CA PHE A 68 -14.15 -0.12 -12.61
C PHE A 68 -14.45 -0.92 -11.33
N MET A 69 -15.48 -0.51 -10.58
CA MET A 69 -15.85 -1.16 -9.31
C MET A 69 -16.31 -2.60 -9.52
N TYR A 70 -17.14 -2.88 -10.53
CA TYR A 70 -17.67 -4.23 -10.77
C TYR A 70 -16.57 -5.28 -10.94
N ARG A 71 -15.53 -4.98 -11.73
CA ARG A 71 -14.41 -5.91 -11.95
C ARG A 71 -13.59 -6.15 -10.69
N ARG A 72 -13.49 -5.16 -9.82
CA ARG A 72 -12.74 -5.27 -8.57
C ARG A 72 -13.51 -6.04 -7.52
N VAL A 73 -14.78 -5.68 -7.32
CA VAL A 73 -15.69 -6.36 -6.40
C VAL A 73 -15.73 -7.85 -6.69
N LEU A 74 -15.95 -8.25 -7.95
CA LEU A 74 -15.99 -9.68 -8.32
C LEU A 74 -14.66 -10.43 -8.12
N ARG A 75 -13.52 -9.72 -8.10
CA ARG A 75 -12.20 -10.34 -7.93
C ARG A 75 -11.81 -10.45 -6.46
N VAL A 76 -12.08 -9.43 -5.66
CA VAL A 76 -11.54 -9.29 -4.29
C VAL A 76 -12.55 -9.74 -3.24
N PHE A 77 -13.82 -9.32 -3.36
CA PHE A 77 -14.81 -9.50 -2.29
C PHE A 77 -15.10 -10.98 -1.99
N PRO A 78 -15.24 -11.89 -2.98
CA PRO A 78 -15.53 -13.29 -2.68
C PRO A 78 -14.49 -13.94 -1.76
N LEU A 79 -13.20 -13.74 -2.06
CA LEU A 79 -12.12 -14.33 -1.26
C LEU A 79 -11.95 -13.61 0.09
N TYR A 80 -12.10 -12.29 0.12
CA TYR A 80 -12.01 -11.52 1.36
C TYR A 80 -13.08 -11.95 2.36
N TYR A 81 -14.36 -11.89 1.97
CA TYR A 81 -15.45 -12.21 2.88
C TYR A 81 -15.49 -13.70 3.24
N LEU A 82 -15.12 -14.61 2.31
CA LEU A 82 -14.97 -16.03 2.63
C LEU A 82 -13.89 -16.23 3.71
N SER A 83 -12.76 -15.54 3.61
CA SER A 83 -11.67 -15.63 4.59
C SER A 83 -12.12 -15.12 5.97
N LEU A 84 -12.86 -14.01 6.02
CA LEU A 84 -13.42 -13.50 7.27
C LEU A 84 -14.44 -14.47 7.89
N ILE A 85 -15.30 -15.07 7.07
CA ILE A 85 -16.27 -16.08 7.54
C ILE A 85 -15.53 -17.26 8.17
N LEU A 86 -14.48 -17.76 7.50
CA LEU A 86 -13.68 -18.86 8.01
C LEU A 86 -13.00 -18.51 9.34
N LEU A 87 -12.38 -17.33 9.43
CA LEU A 87 -11.61 -16.91 10.62
C LEU A 87 -12.49 -16.58 11.83
N PHE A 88 -13.64 -15.95 11.62
CA PHE A 88 -14.50 -15.49 12.72
C PHE A 88 -15.55 -16.49 13.16
N PHE A 89 -16.03 -17.36 12.26
CA PHE A 89 -17.13 -18.27 12.59
C PHE A 89 -16.76 -19.76 12.56
N ILE A 90 -15.75 -20.18 11.79
CA ILE A 90 -15.44 -21.60 11.58
C ILE A 90 -14.22 -22.05 12.37
N ILE A 91 -13.13 -21.30 12.29
CA ILE A 91 -11.88 -21.62 12.99
C ILE A 91 -12.10 -21.38 14.50
N PRO A 92 -11.79 -22.32 15.41
CA PRO A 92 -11.96 -22.12 16.84
C PRO A 92 -10.82 -21.30 17.47
N ASN A 93 -11.10 -20.59 18.57
CA ASN A 93 -10.09 -19.82 19.30
C ASN A 93 -8.94 -20.69 19.86
N SER A 94 -9.19 -21.99 20.06
CA SER A 94 -8.15 -22.94 20.51
C SER A 94 -7.04 -23.15 19.49
N TRP A 95 -7.29 -22.85 18.20
CA TRP A 95 -6.28 -22.95 17.14
C TRP A 95 -5.58 -21.61 16.92
N ILE A 96 -6.37 -20.53 16.90
CA ILE A 96 -5.89 -19.16 16.71
C ILE A 96 -6.74 -18.26 17.59
N ASP A 97 -6.13 -17.61 18.58
CA ASP A 97 -6.86 -16.66 19.43
C ASP A 97 -7.25 -15.41 18.63
N LEU A 98 -8.53 -15.31 18.33
CA LEU A 98 -9.15 -14.17 17.64
C LEU A 98 -10.24 -13.54 18.50
N SER A 99 -10.24 -13.78 19.81
CA SER A 99 -11.29 -13.34 20.74
C SER A 99 -11.55 -11.83 20.66
N TYR A 100 -10.50 -11.02 20.77
CA TYR A 100 -10.58 -9.56 20.64
C TYR A 100 -11.12 -9.13 19.25
N TYR A 101 -10.62 -9.73 18.17
CA TYR A 101 -11.03 -9.35 16.81
C TYR A 101 -12.45 -9.77 16.45
N ARG A 102 -12.96 -10.85 17.04
CA ARG A 102 -14.38 -11.25 16.89
C ARG A 102 -15.33 -10.28 17.54
N GLN A 103 -14.93 -9.70 18.68
CA GLN A 103 -15.69 -8.64 19.34
C GLN A 103 -15.64 -7.34 18.51
N ASN A 104 -14.54 -7.10 17.81
CA ASN A 104 -14.31 -5.92 16.96
C ASN A 104 -14.44 -6.20 15.45
N GLN A 105 -15.17 -7.25 15.07
CA GLN A 105 -15.17 -7.73 13.67
C GLN A 105 -15.78 -6.74 12.68
N ALA A 106 -16.59 -5.78 13.15
CA ALA A 106 -17.19 -4.73 12.32
C ALA A 106 -16.13 -3.93 11.54
N TRP A 107 -14.96 -3.72 12.13
CA TRP A 107 -13.84 -3.05 11.46
C TRP A 107 -13.38 -3.81 10.21
N PHE A 108 -13.36 -5.14 10.23
CA PHE A 108 -12.99 -5.96 9.07
C PHE A 108 -14.10 -5.99 8.02
N TRP A 109 -15.36 -6.17 8.42
CA TRP A 109 -16.47 -6.21 7.45
C TRP A 109 -16.61 -4.92 6.63
N LEU A 110 -16.14 -3.79 7.18
CA LEU A 110 -16.19 -2.46 6.58
C LEU A 110 -14.86 -2.00 5.95
N TYR A 111 -13.84 -2.87 5.87
CA TYR A 111 -12.49 -2.52 5.42
C TYR A 111 -11.90 -1.33 6.21
N GLN A 112 -11.96 -1.36 7.53
CA GLN A 112 -11.46 -0.33 8.45
C GLN A 112 -10.47 -0.87 9.50
N GLU A 113 -10.14 -2.16 9.47
CA GLU A 113 -9.23 -2.80 10.43
C GLU A 113 -7.84 -2.15 10.49
N ASN A 114 -7.40 -1.53 9.40
CA ASN A 114 -6.16 -0.77 9.35
C ASN A 114 -6.18 0.46 10.29
N TRP A 115 -7.35 1.08 10.44
CA TRP A 115 -7.57 2.16 11.41
C TRP A 115 -7.66 1.61 12.82
N LEU A 116 -8.29 0.45 13.05
CA LEU A 116 -8.29 -0.20 14.36
C LEU A 116 -6.85 -0.42 14.87
N PHE A 117 -5.98 -0.99 14.02
CA PHE A 117 -4.58 -1.22 14.40
C PHE A 117 -3.81 0.06 14.68
N SER A 118 -4.05 1.12 13.89
CA SER A 118 -3.36 2.40 14.04
C SER A 118 -3.87 3.21 15.23
N LEU A 119 -5.19 3.24 15.46
CA LEU A 119 -5.82 3.98 16.55
C LEU A 119 -5.59 3.32 17.90
N GLU A 120 -5.50 2.00 17.99
CA GLU A 120 -5.29 1.30 19.27
C GLU A 120 -3.85 0.82 19.47
N GLY A 121 -2.98 0.94 18.47
CA GLY A 121 -1.60 0.43 18.54
C GLY A 121 -1.53 -1.09 18.62
N LEU A 122 -2.58 -1.77 18.14
CA LEU A 122 -2.73 -3.21 18.28
C LEU A 122 -1.91 -3.96 17.25
N HIS A 123 -1.12 -4.93 17.73
CA HIS A 123 -0.45 -5.89 16.87
C HIS A 123 -1.51 -6.79 16.21
N PRO A 124 -1.65 -6.78 14.88
CA PRO A 124 -2.58 -7.68 14.23
C PRO A 124 -2.15 -9.15 14.44
N SER A 125 -3.13 -10.02 14.66
CA SER A 125 -2.90 -11.47 14.60
C SER A 125 -2.24 -11.83 13.27
N LYS A 126 -1.31 -12.79 13.26
CA LYS A 126 -0.64 -13.26 12.04
C LYS A 126 -1.64 -13.66 10.95
N ALA A 127 -2.79 -14.21 11.36
CA ALA A 127 -3.86 -14.61 10.44
C ALA A 127 -4.63 -13.42 9.84
N LEU A 128 -4.61 -12.25 10.48
CA LEU A 128 -5.35 -11.05 10.08
C LEU A 128 -4.45 -9.94 9.52
N ASN A 129 -3.13 -10.04 9.69
CA ASN A 129 -2.16 -9.00 9.35
C ASN A 129 -2.09 -8.67 7.84
N HIS A 130 -2.64 -9.47 6.94
CA HIS A 130 -2.62 -9.13 5.52
C HIS A 130 -3.82 -8.28 5.09
N PHE A 131 -4.85 -8.13 5.94
CA PHE A 131 -6.06 -7.40 5.58
C PHE A 131 -5.84 -5.88 5.56
N TRP A 132 -5.02 -5.32 6.45
CA TRP A 132 -4.86 -3.87 6.57
C TRP A 132 -4.41 -3.20 5.26
N SER A 133 -3.53 -3.84 4.48
CA SER A 133 -3.07 -3.28 3.20
C SER A 133 -4.16 -3.33 2.15
N LEU A 134 -5.00 -4.37 2.17
CA LEU A 134 -6.16 -4.48 1.30
C LEU A 134 -7.25 -3.45 1.66
N ALA A 135 -7.46 -3.14 2.93
CA ALA A 135 -8.34 -2.05 3.35
C ALA A 135 -7.88 -0.70 2.81
N ILE A 136 -6.58 -0.39 2.88
CA ILE A 136 -6.04 0.84 2.29
C ILE A 136 -6.30 0.88 0.78
N GLU A 137 -6.05 -0.22 0.08
CA GLU A 137 -6.33 -0.32 -1.35
C GLU A 137 -7.82 -0.10 -1.68
N GLU A 138 -8.74 -0.74 -0.96
CA GLU A 138 -10.19 -0.62 -1.21
C GLU A 138 -10.69 0.80 -0.91
N GLN A 139 -10.27 1.39 0.20
CA GLN A 139 -10.59 2.79 0.53
C GLN A 139 -10.09 3.74 -0.57
N PHE A 140 -8.88 3.49 -1.09
CA PHE A 140 -8.36 4.23 -2.24
C PHE A 140 -9.20 3.99 -3.50
N TYR A 141 -9.61 2.75 -3.80
CA TYR A 141 -10.42 2.41 -4.99
C TYR A 141 -11.77 3.11 -5.01
N ILE A 142 -12.38 3.32 -3.85
CA ILE A 142 -13.69 3.98 -3.76
C ILE A 142 -13.57 5.47 -4.12
N VAL A 143 -12.53 6.14 -3.61
CA VAL A 143 -12.38 7.60 -3.70
C VAL A 143 -11.60 8.03 -4.96
N TRP A 144 -10.56 7.30 -5.35
CA TRP A 144 -9.64 7.69 -6.41
C TRP A 144 -10.25 7.94 -7.80
N PRO A 145 -11.26 7.16 -8.27
CA PRO A 145 -11.94 7.44 -9.53
C PRO A 145 -12.52 8.86 -9.60
N LEU A 146 -12.97 9.42 -8.47
CA LEU A 146 -13.50 10.79 -8.42
C LEU A 146 -12.39 11.82 -8.69
N PHE A 147 -11.23 11.66 -8.06
CA PHE A 147 -10.10 12.56 -8.28
C PHE A 147 -9.55 12.47 -9.71
N VAL A 148 -9.43 11.26 -10.26
CA VAL A 148 -8.99 11.08 -11.66
C VAL A 148 -10.00 11.68 -12.64
N LEU A 149 -11.30 11.61 -12.33
CA LEU A 149 -12.35 12.23 -13.14
C LEU A 149 -12.28 13.77 -13.11
N ILE A 150 -12.12 14.36 -11.93
CA ILE A 150 -12.14 15.82 -11.72
C ILE A 150 -10.85 16.48 -12.21
N PHE A 151 -9.69 15.91 -11.90
CA PHE A 151 -8.41 16.55 -12.20
C PHE A 151 -7.94 16.37 -13.65
N SER A 152 -7.28 17.40 -14.17
CA SER A 152 -6.41 17.26 -15.35
C SER A 152 -5.18 16.42 -14.98
N THR A 153 -4.48 15.86 -15.96
CA THR A 153 -3.28 15.05 -15.67
C THR A 153 -2.21 15.83 -14.89
N LYS A 154 -2.01 17.11 -15.21
CA LYS A 154 -1.05 17.97 -14.48
C LYS A 154 -1.53 18.25 -13.04
N SER A 155 -2.83 18.53 -12.87
CA SER A 155 -3.41 18.73 -11.54
C SER A 155 -3.37 17.46 -10.69
N LEU A 156 -3.58 16.30 -11.32
CA LEU A 156 -3.50 14.99 -10.65
C LEU A 156 -2.08 14.72 -10.14
N ILE A 157 -1.05 15.00 -10.94
CA ILE A 157 0.35 14.89 -10.48
C ILE A 157 0.60 15.79 -9.27
N ARG A 158 0.19 17.06 -9.33
CA ARG A 158 0.34 18.00 -8.20
C ARG A 158 -0.41 17.50 -6.95
N PHE A 159 -1.61 16.93 -7.15
CA PHE A 159 -2.41 16.36 -6.07
C PHE A 159 -1.74 15.12 -5.46
N CYS A 160 -1.17 14.23 -6.27
CA CYS A 160 -0.37 13.11 -5.75
C CYS A 160 0.84 13.58 -4.95
N ILE A 161 1.56 14.61 -5.42
CA ILE A 161 2.70 15.20 -4.71
C ILE A 161 2.23 15.79 -3.37
N PHE A 162 1.10 16.50 -3.36
CA PHE A 162 0.50 17.00 -2.12
C PHE A 162 0.17 15.84 -1.17
N LEU A 163 -0.50 14.78 -1.64
CA LEU A 163 -0.85 13.62 -0.82
C LEU A 163 0.37 12.89 -0.27
N PHE A 164 1.46 12.83 -1.03
CA PHE A 164 2.73 12.24 -0.58
C PHE A 164 3.25 12.97 0.67
N PHE A 165 3.39 14.30 0.61
CA PHE A 165 3.85 15.08 1.76
C PHE A 165 2.82 15.13 2.89
N PHE A 166 1.53 15.22 2.54
CA PHE A 166 0.44 15.16 3.51
C PHE A 166 0.48 13.85 4.30
N SER A 167 0.77 12.72 3.65
CA SER A 167 0.82 11.41 4.32
C SER A 167 1.91 11.34 5.39
N ILE A 168 3.10 11.83 5.05
CA ILE A 168 4.24 11.93 5.98
C ILE A 168 3.87 12.85 7.15
N LEU A 169 3.30 14.02 6.87
CA LEU A 169 2.91 14.97 7.91
C LEU A 169 1.81 14.39 8.82
N PHE A 170 0.77 13.81 8.23
CA PHE A 170 -0.36 13.21 8.94
C PHE A 170 0.12 12.12 9.92
N ARG A 171 0.98 11.21 9.46
CA ARG A 171 1.51 10.13 10.31
C ARG A 171 2.33 10.66 11.48
N ASN A 172 3.23 11.61 11.21
CA ASN A 172 4.11 12.18 12.24
C ASN A 172 3.33 13.00 13.26
N THR A 173 2.49 13.93 12.79
CA THR A 173 1.65 14.74 13.67
C THR A 173 0.63 13.89 14.43
N GLY A 174 0.06 12.87 13.79
CA GLY A 174 -0.89 11.98 14.48
C GLY A 174 -0.27 11.14 15.58
N THR A 175 0.99 10.73 15.40
CA THR A 175 1.77 10.09 16.46
C THR A 175 2.08 11.07 17.59
N GLN A 176 2.51 12.29 17.27
CA GLN A 176 2.84 13.32 18.27
C GLN A 176 1.64 13.78 19.08
N LEU A 177 0.46 13.87 18.45
CA LEU A 177 -0.81 14.22 19.11
C LEU A 177 -1.46 13.04 19.84
N GLY A 178 -0.90 11.83 19.73
CA GLY A 178 -1.35 10.65 20.47
C GLY A 178 -2.63 9.98 19.95
N PHE A 179 -3.12 10.34 18.76
CA PHE A 179 -4.30 9.67 18.18
C PHE A 179 -3.92 8.52 17.23
N LEU A 180 -2.66 8.47 16.75
CA LEU A 180 -2.10 7.28 16.11
C LEU A 180 -1.08 6.64 17.05
N ASN A 181 -1.34 5.41 17.45
CA ASN A 181 -0.57 4.73 18.46
C ASN A 181 0.57 3.90 17.84
N PRO A 182 1.83 4.09 18.28
CA PRO A 182 2.95 3.21 17.93
C PRO A 182 2.66 1.74 18.23
N PRO A 183 3.18 0.79 17.43
CA PRO A 183 4.11 0.97 16.31
C PRO A 183 3.43 1.13 14.94
N PHE A 184 2.09 1.22 14.88
CA PHE A 184 1.30 1.16 13.63
C PHE A 184 0.74 2.47 13.05
N PRO A 185 1.28 3.69 13.29
CA PRO A 185 0.79 4.90 12.64
C PRO A 185 0.73 4.82 11.10
N TYR A 186 1.59 3.98 10.52
CA TYR A 186 1.66 3.72 9.08
C TYR A 186 0.54 2.84 8.53
N MET A 187 -0.29 2.23 9.38
CA MET A 187 -1.45 1.44 8.93
C MET A 187 -2.67 2.34 8.70
N ALA A 188 -2.67 3.57 9.24
CA ALA A 188 -3.69 4.55 8.89
C ALA A 188 -3.61 4.89 7.41
N SER A 189 -4.73 4.85 6.69
CA SER A 189 -4.74 5.05 5.23
C SER A 189 -4.17 6.39 4.82
N LEU A 190 -4.47 7.45 5.60
CA LEU A 190 -3.93 8.79 5.37
C LEU A 190 -2.44 8.90 5.70
N GLY A 191 -1.89 7.98 6.50
CA GLY A 191 -0.46 7.92 6.84
C GLY A 191 0.32 6.92 5.99
N ARG A 192 -0.27 6.43 4.89
CA ARG A 192 0.31 5.39 4.03
C ARG A 192 0.04 5.60 2.53
N MET A 193 -0.34 6.81 2.13
CA MET A 193 -0.70 7.06 0.73
C MET A 193 0.52 7.09 -0.20
N GLU A 194 1.74 7.23 0.33
CA GLU A 194 2.97 7.50 -0.43
C GLU A 194 3.17 6.56 -1.62
N GLY A 195 3.27 5.24 -1.38
CA GLY A 195 3.46 4.26 -2.44
C GLY A 195 2.37 4.34 -3.52
N ILE A 196 1.10 4.37 -3.12
CA ILE A 196 -0.03 4.38 -4.07
C ILE A 196 -0.01 5.67 -4.92
N VAL A 197 0.24 6.84 -4.33
CA VAL A 197 0.22 8.10 -5.07
C VAL A 197 1.46 8.26 -5.95
N LEU A 198 2.61 7.73 -5.55
CA LEU A 198 3.79 7.62 -6.39
C LEU A 198 3.51 6.77 -7.64
N GLY A 199 2.86 5.61 -7.47
CA GLY A 199 2.35 4.83 -8.59
C GLY A 199 1.45 5.64 -9.52
N GLY A 200 0.56 6.47 -8.95
CA GLY A 200 -0.28 7.40 -9.69
C GLY A 200 0.51 8.44 -10.49
N ILE A 201 1.60 8.98 -9.94
CA ILE A 201 2.51 9.92 -10.64
C ILE A 201 3.15 9.22 -11.83
N ILE A 202 3.67 8.00 -11.66
CA ILE A 202 4.25 7.20 -12.76
C ILE A 202 3.22 7.00 -13.86
N ALA A 203 2.00 6.60 -13.51
CA ALA A 203 0.94 6.35 -14.47
C ALA A 203 0.59 7.61 -15.29
N ALA A 204 0.60 8.77 -14.65
CA ALA A 204 0.38 10.05 -15.30
C ALA A 204 1.55 10.44 -16.20
N LEU A 205 2.80 10.35 -15.71
CA LEU A 205 4.01 10.71 -16.45
C LEU A 205 4.24 9.83 -17.66
N VAL A 206 4.04 8.52 -17.57
CA VAL A 206 4.13 7.60 -18.73
C VAL A 206 3.16 8.02 -19.86
N ARG A 207 2.02 8.63 -19.51
CA ARG A 207 1.00 9.08 -20.47
C ARG A 207 1.21 10.50 -21.00
N THR A 208 2.06 11.31 -20.35
CA THR A 208 2.30 12.71 -20.76
C THR A 208 3.72 12.95 -21.25
N ASP A 209 4.71 12.58 -20.46
CA ASP A 209 6.12 12.81 -20.76
C ASP A 209 6.98 11.75 -20.08
N LYS A 210 7.16 10.64 -20.79
CA LYS A 210 7.96 9.50 -20.34
C LYS A 210 9.44 9.84 -20.19
N SER A 211 9.94 10.87 -20.88
CA SER A 211 11.36 11.25 -20.83
C SER A 211 11.78 11.73 -19.44
N ILE A 212 10.84 12.30 -18.68
CA ILE A 212 11.07 12.70 -17.29
C ILE A 212 11.43 11.47 -16.45
N LEU A 213 10.61 10.41 -16.53
CA LEU A 213 10.85 9.17 -15.79
C LEU A 213 12.19 8.53 -16.18
N GLU A 214 12.49 8.45 -17.48
CA GLU A 214 13.75 7.87 -17.96
C GLU A 214 14.99 8.62 -17.46
N LYS A 215 14.89 9.94 -17.28
CA LYS A 215 15.98 10.77 -16.74
C LYS A 215 16.14 10.61 -15.23
N ILE A 216 15.04 10.48 -14.48
CA ILE A 216 15.07 10.47 -13.02
C ILE A 216 15.15 9.05 -12.43
N ALA A 217 14.84 8.00 -13.19
CA ALA A 217 14.82 6.61 -12.71
C ALA A 217 16.11 6.18 -12.04
N TYR A 218 17.17 6.08 -12.82
CA TYR A 218 18.45 5.60 -12.34
C TYR A 218 18.98 6.36 -11.10
N PRO A 219 19.04 7.71 -11.08
CA PRO A 219 19.55 8.42 -9.90
C PRO A 219 18.63 8.26 -8.68
N VAL A 220 17.31 8.28 -8.85
CA VAL A 220 16.38 8.16 -7.72
C VAL A 220 16.43 6.76 -7.12
N THR A 221 16.45 5.70 -7.93
CA THR A 221 16.59 4.31 -7.45
C THR A 221 17.88 4.12 -6.66
N ILE A 222 19.01 4.64 -7.15
CA ILE A 222 20.30 4.53 -6.44
C ILE A 222 20.28 5.30 -5.12
N ILE A 223 19.86 6.57 -5.14
CA ILE A 223 19.88 7.43 -3.95
C ILE A 223 18.94 6.87 -2.88
N SER A 224 17.71 6.52 -3.24
CA SER A 224 16.73 5.95 -2.31
C SER A 224 17.19 4.60 -1.75
N GLY A 225 17.81 3.75 -2.57
CA GLY A 225 18.38 2.48 -2.12
C GLY A 225 19.53 2.66 -1.12
N ILE A 226 20.47 3.57 -1.39
CA ILE A 226 21.58 3.90 -0.49
C ILE A 226 21.04 4.49 0.82
N LEU A 227 20.10 5.43 0.76
CA LEU A 227 19.50 6.04 1.94
C LEU A 227 18.75 5.01 2.78
N SER A 228 17.94 4.14 2.18
CA SER A 228 17.21 3.10 2.92
C SER A 228 18.17 2.13 3.59
N PHE A 229 19.21 1.68 2.88
CA PHE A 229 20.25 0.83 3.47
C PHE A 229 20.99 1.52 4.62
N SER A 230 21.31 2.80 4.48
CA SER A 230 21.98 3.60 5.51
C SER A 230 21.10 3.77 6.76
N VAL A 231 19.82 4.10 6.60
CA VAL A 231 18.85 4.21 7.70
C VAL A 231 18.69 2.86 8.40
N PHE A 232 18.59 1.75 7.64
CA PHE A 232 18.51 0.42 8.21
C PHE A 232 19.74 0.07 9.05
N CYS A 233 20.95 0.31 8.55
CA CYS A 233 22.19 0.05 9.28
C CYS A 233 22.33 0.94 10.52
N TYR A 234 21.99 2.22 10.39
CA TYR A 234 22.03 3.19 11.49
C TYR A 234 21.07 2.80 12.62
N ALA A 235 19.81 2.52 12.27
CA ALA A 235 18.80 2.14 13.25
C ALA A 235 19.13 0.81 13.97
N ARG A 236 19.75 -0.15 13.26
CA ARG A 236 20.24 -1.39 13.87
C ARG A 236 21.38 -1.14 14.86
N THR A 237 22.27 -0.20 14.55
CA THR A 237 23.43 0.15 15.38
C THR A 237 23.01 0.91 16.65
N MET A 238 22.00 1.79 16.53
CA MET A 238 21.56 2.67 17.61
C MET A 238 20.47 2.05 18.50
N HIS A 239 20.09 0.77 18.28
CA HIS A 239 18.96 0.13 18.95
C HIS A 239 17.70 1.00 18.97
N MET A 240 17.49 1.82 17.92
CA MET A 240 16.37 2.74 17.86
C MET A 240 15.05 1.98 17.94
N ASP A 241 14.05 2.60 18.58
CA ASP A 241 12.70 2.08 18.59
C ASP A 241 12.27 1.71 17.17
N TYR A 242 11.83 0.46 17.00
CA TYR A 242 11.45 -0.11 15.71
C TYR A 242 10.47 0.80 14.95
N SER A 243 9.62 1.54 15.67
CA SER A 243 8.62 2.46 15.11
C SER A 243 9.22 3.60 14.27
N ILE A 244 10.31 4.24 14.70
CA ILE A 244 10.92 5.38 13.99
C ILE A 244 11.66 4.90 12.74
N ASN A 245 12.36 3.77 12.85
CA ASN A 245 13.06 3.14 11.73
C ASN A 245 12.07 2.83 10.59
N TYR A 246 10.98 2.14 10.91
CA TYR A 246 9.97 1.78 9.91
C TYR A 246 9.35 3.01 9.24
N GLN A 247 9.03 4.08 9.98
CA GLN A 247 8.38 5.26 9.41
C GLN A 247 9.19 5.97 8.31
N ILE A 248 10.52 5.99 8.41
CA ILE A 248 11.40 6.61 7.41
C ILE A 248 11.69 5.64 6.28
N ASN A 249 11.96 4.38 6.62
CA ASN A 249 12.35 3.37 5.65
C ASN A 249 11.20 3.02 4.68
N TYR A 250 9.96 3.05 5.15
CA TYR A 250 8.79 2.88 4.28
C TYR A 250 8.76 3.93 3.15
N THR A 251 8.88 5.22 3.48
CA THR A 251 8.89 6.29 2.48
C THR A 251 10.05 6.15 1.49
N LEU A 252 11.24 5.78 1.95
CA LEU A 252 12.41 5.61 1.08
C LEU A 252 12.26 4.43 0.11
N VAL A 253 11.69 3.32 0.59
CA VAL A 253 11.43 2.14 -0.23
C VAL A 253 10.32 2.39 -1.25
N ASP A 254 9.28 3.14 -0.88
CA ASP A 254 8.26 3.60 -1.81
C ASP A 254 8.88 4.42 -2.96
N ILE A 255 9.79 5.35 -2.64
CA ILE A 255 10.52 6.12 -3.65
C ILE A 255 11.37 5.20 -4.53
N PHE A 256 12.05 4.21 -3.94
CA PHE A 256 12.88 3.25 -4.66
C PHE A 256 12.10 2.48 -5.74
N PHE A 257 10.89 2.00 -5.42
CA PHE A 257 10.05 1.29 -6.37
C PHE A 257 9.29 2.20 -7.35
N SER A 258 9.31 3.51 -7.12
CA SER A 258 8.53 4.46 -7.91
C SER A 258 9.17 4.91 -9.23
N VAL A 259 10.32 4.35 -9.60
CA VAL A 259 11.08 4.80 -10.77
C VAL A 259 11.82 3.66 -11.45
#